data_AF-A0A3C0VXM8-F1
#
_entry.id   AF-A0A3C0VXM8-F1
#
_cell.length_a   1.000
_cell.length_b   1.000
_cell.length_c   1.000
_cell.angle_alpha   90.00
_cell.angle_beta   90.00
_cell.angle_gamma   90.00
#
_symmetry.space_group_name_H-M   'P 1'
#
loop_
_entity.id
_entity.type
_entity.pdbx_description
1 polymer ?
#
loop_
_entity_poly.entity_id
_entity_poly.type
_entity_poly.pdbx_seq_one_letter_code
_entity_poly.pdbx_strand_id
1 'polypeptide(L)'
;MSSNKATWRKRPNKAMPFFHMQSFADSHESRLHFPLKQMETPTKTSPDDVGLQPYFPDTPIMRYTKARYYDRMGIIDGHVGRIVSQLKEDSLLENTFVFYFGDHGGVMPRSKGYAYESGLHVPLVVRIPENFKHLVDHKRGARTDGFVSFIDFGPTVLNLAGIAPHKELDGRAFLGEGTSAVDLATRDEVFGHADRFDEKFDMVRTYRKGSWKYIRNYQAYYADGLQNNYRYRQLAYDNWRDLYRVDRLNPVQRQFFERRPVEQLFNLATDPHEVNNLAADPAQAKRLADMRRLLRDKMTSINDLSFYPENRMVTAALEDGVAFGRKNAKQVSRLSDLADLALQPFGEVQAALGQALKSKGVLRRYWALKVCANFGDEAKPLAKAAEPLLKDKNLMVRVRAAEFLGSIKAVDPMPTLYGVVNTAETEQALMIAFNTIVFLRDQIGHEYDPSKVKLKFNKGEVYRRVQYLAGTEPNTNY
;
A
#
# COMPACT_ATOMS: atom_id res chain seq x y z
N MET A 1 -16.45 3.19 26.26
CA MET A 1 -16.20 1.72 26.22
C MET A 1 -16.19 1.26 24.76
N SER A 2 -15.08 0.72 24.27
CA SER A 2 -14.99 0.15 22.92
C SER A 2 -15.44 -1.32 22.96
N SER A 3 -16.49 -1.68 22.23
CA SER A 3 -16.93 -3.06 22.01
C SER A 3 -17.90 -3.15 20.83
N ASN A 4 -18.14 -4.34 20.31
CA ASN A 4 -19.13 -4.59 19.25
C ASN A 4 -20.58 -4.32 19.70
N LYS A 5 -20.80 -4.03 20.98
CA LYS A 5 -22.09 -3.66 21.58
C LYS A 5 -22.10 -2.22 22.09
N ALA A 6 -21.03 -1.46 21.85
CA ALA A 6 -20.92 -0.08 22.28
C ALA A 6 -22.00 0.75 21.57
N THR A 7 -22.69 1.59 22.33
CA THR A 7 -23.72 2.49 21.81
C THR A 7 -23.78 3.71 22.71
N TRP A 8 -23.99 4.90 22.10
CA TRP A 8 -24.21 6.13 22.85
C TRP A 8 -25.49 6.07 23.72
N ARG A 9 -26.41 5.14 23.44
CA ARG A 9 -27.67 4.98 24.20
C ARG A 9 -27.46 4.44 25.61
N LYS A 10 -26.35 3.74 25.86
CA LYS A 10 -25.99 3.17 27.17
C LYS A 10 -25.04 4.04 28.00
N ARG A 11 -24.95 5.34 27.67
CA ARG A 11 -24.16 6.28 28.47
C ARG A 11 -24.77 6.41 29.88
N PRO A 12 -23.95 6.52 30.95
CA PRO A 12 -24.44 6.61 32.33
C PRO A 12 -25.41 7.78 32.57
N ASN A 13 -25.20 8.89 31.84
CA ASN A 13 -26.02 10.09 31.91
C ASN A 13 -26.28 10.61 30.49
N LYS A 14 -27.52 10.97 30.17
CA LYS A 14 -27.91 11.52 28.87
C LYS A 14 -27.17 12.82 28.51
N ALA A 15 -26.75 13.60 29.50
CA ALA A 15 -25.94 14.82 29.35
C ALA A 15 -24.44 14.55 29.10
N MET A 16 -23.96 13.34 29.35
CA MET A 16 -22.55 13.00 29.09
C MET A 16 -22.28 13.00 27.58
N PRO A 17 -21.26 13.73 27.09
CA PRO A 17 -20.88 13.70 25.68
C PRO A 17 -20.37 12.29 25.30
N PHE A 18 -20.41 11.98 24.00
CA PHE A 18 -19.94 10.69 23.52
C PHE A 18 -19.05 10.85 22.28
N PHE A 19 -18.08 9.94 22.16
CA PHE A 19 -17.39 9.61 20.93
C PHE A 19 -17.77 8.18 20.55
N HIS A 20 -18.30 7.99 19.35
CA HIS A 20 -18.75 6.69 18.87
C HIS A 20 -18.23 6.43 17.47
N MET A 21 -17.54 5.29 17.31
CA MET A 21 -17.08 4.78 16.03
C MET A 21 -17.78 3.47 15.76
N GLN A 22 -18.31 3.32 14.55
CA GLN A 22 -18.90 2.07 14.07
C GLN A 22 -18.36 1.76 12.68
N SER A 23 -17.86 0.54 12.51
CA SER A 23 -17.34 0.03 11.23
C SER A 23 -18.19 -1.13 10.77
N PHE A 24 -18.47 -1.19 9.47
CA PHE A 24 -19.28 -2.24 8.85
C PHE A 24 -18.42 -3.07 7.90
N ALA A 25 -18.52 -4.40 7.98
CA ALA A 25 -17.72 -5.32 7.18
C ALA A 25 -18.44 -5.78 5.89
N ASP A 26 -19.60 -5.20 5.58
CA ASP A 26 -20.45 -5.56 4.45
C ASP A 26 -19.89 -5.11 3.09
N SER A 27 -18.93 -4.18 3.11
CA SER A 27 -18.13 -3.75 1.95
C SER A 27 -16.70 -4.30 1.94
N HIS A 28 -16.34 -5.13 2.91
CA HIS A 28 -14.99 -5.69 3.00
C HIS A 28 -14.68 -6.59 1.78
N GLU A 29 -13.41 -6.69 1.39
CA GLU A 29 -12.96 -7.44 0.21
C GLU A 29 -13.40 -8.91 0.21
N SER A 30 -13.50 -9.53 1.40
CA SER A 30 -14.06 -10.88 1.55
C SER A 30 -15.49 -11.04 1.03
N ARG A 31 -16.26 -9.95 0.88
CA ARG A 31 -17.60 -9.97 0.30
C ARG A 31 -17.59 -10.09 -1.23
N LEU A 32 -16.41 -9.92 -1.83
CA LEU A 32 -16.13 -10.18 -3.24
C LEU A 32 -15.37 -11.50 -3.47
N HIS A 33 -15.10 -12.26 -2.41
CA HIS A 33 -14.59 -13.62 -2.53
C HIS A 33 -15.79 -14.55 -2.68
N PHE A 34 -16.11 -14.90 -3.92
CA PHE A 34 -17.27 -15.73 -4.25
C PHE A 34 -16.87 -16.77 -5.28
N PRO A 35 -17.54 -17.94 -5.28
CA PRO A 35 -17.35 -18.92 -6.33
C PRO A 35 -18.04 -18.54 -7.64
N LEU A 36 -17.60 -19.05 -8.78
CA LEU A 36 -18.16 -18.90 -10.11
C LEU A 36 -19.65 -19.24 -10.10
N LYS A 37 -20.07 -20.27 -9.35
CA LYS A 37 -21.50 -20.61 -9.17
C LYS A 37 -22.33 -19.44 -8.62
N GLN A 38 -21.74 -18.55 -7.82
CA GLN A 38 -22.44 -17.35 -7.33
C GLN A 38 -22.89 -16.44 -8.48
N MET A 39 -22.20 -16.46 -9.62
CA MET A 39 -22.56 -15.65 -10.79
C MET A 39 -23.86 -16.09 -11.46
N GLU A 40 -24.35 -17.31 -11.17
CA GLU A 40 -25.70 -17.76 -11.58
C GLU A 40 -26.80 -16.98 -10.85
N THR A 41 -26.49 -16.36 -9.71
CA THR A 41 -27.42 -15.46 -9.00
C THR A 41 -27.17 -14.02 -9.45
N PRO A 42 -28.17 -13.34 -10.04
CA PRO A 42 -28.00 -11.97 -10.51
C PRO A 42 -27.74 -11.00 -9.35
N THR A 43 -26.93 -9.98 -9.62
CA THR A 43 -26.77 -8.82 -8.75
C THR A 43 -27.97 -7.88 -8.88
N LYS A 44 -28.20 -7.03 -7.87
CA LYS A 44 -29.23 -5.99 -7.93
C LYS A 44 -28.85 -4.92 -8.96
N THR A 45 -27.58 -4.52 -8.97
CA THR A 45 -26.98 -3.71 -10.02
C THR A 45 -26.73 -4.58 -11.25
N SER A 46 -27.12 -4.17 -12.45
CA SER A 46 -26.80 -4.93 -13.66
C SER A 46 -25.30 -4.89 -13.95
N PRO A 47 -24.65 -6.03 -14.30
CA PRO A 47 -23.28 -6.04 -14.82
C PRO A 47 -23.09 -5.24 -16.12
N ASP A 48 -24.15 -4.96 -16.87
CA ASP A 48 -24.08 -4.14 -18.08
C ASP A 48 -24.05 -2.64 -17.77
N ASP A 49 -24.55 -2.23 -16.59
CA ASP A 49 -24.64 -0.83 -16.15
C ASP A 49 -23.37 -0.32 -15.45
N VAL A 50 -22.37 -1.18 -15.23
CA VAL A 50 -21.13 -0.80 -14.54
C VAL A 50 -20.05 -0.32 -15.50
N GLY A 51 -19.44 0.82 -15.16
CA GLY A 51 -18.22 1.30 -15.80
C GLY A 51 -16.98 0.60 -15.24
N LEU A 52 -16.14 0.08 -16.14
CA LEU A 52 -14.84 -0.47 -15.81
C LEU A 52 -13.73 0.56 -16.05
N GLN A 53 -12.74 0.57 -15.16
CA GLN A 53 -11.53 1.36 -15.33
C GLN A 53 -10.71 0.78 -16.52
N PRO A 54 -9.93 1.61 -17.25
CA PRO A 54 -9.26 1.19 -18.49
C PRO A 54 -8.24 0.06 -18.31
N TYR A 55 -7.70 -0.09 -17.09
CA TYR A 55 -6.77 -1.16 -16.73
C TYR A 55 -7.45 -2.49 -16.39
N PHE A 56 -8.79 -2.55 -16.32
CA PHE A 56 -9.48 -3.82 -16.15
C PHE A 56 -9.82 -4.45 -17.50
N PRO A 57 -9.66 -5.79 -17.64
CA PRO A 57 -10.25 -6.51 -18.76
C PRO A 57 -11.77 -6.49 -18.66
N ASP A 58 -12.42 -6.29 -19.80
CA ASP A 58 -13.87 -6.32 -19.92
C ASP A 58 -14.34 -7.78 -20.04
N THR A 59 -14.57 -8.42 -18.87
CA THR A 59 -15.06 -9.80 -18.80
C THR A 59 -16.34 -9.88 -17.98
N PRO A 60 -17.18 -10.92 -18.20
CA PRO A 60 -18.34 -11.19 -17.35
C PRO A 60 -17.99 -11.27 -15.86
N ILE A 61 -16.84 -11.87 -15.52
CA ILE A 61 -16.35 -11.97 -14.13
C ILE A 61 -16.08 -10.57 -13.57
N MET A 62 -15.32 -9.74 -14.28
CA MET A 62 -14.97 -8.40 -13.81
C MET A 62 -16.20 -7.50 -13.65
N ARG A 63 -17.12 -7.53 -14.63
CA ARG A 63 -18.40 -6.79 -14.57
C ARG A 63 -19.26 -7.25 -13.40
N TYR A 64 -19.43 -8.56 -13.22
CA TYR A 64 -20.18 -9.11 -12.09
C TYR A 64 -19.54 -8.71 -10.74
N THR A 65 -18.22 -8.80 -10.61
CA THR A 65 -17.51 -8.36 -9.39
C THR A 65 -17.78 -6.88 -9.09
N LYS A 66 -17.72 -6.01 -10.11
CA LYS A 66 -17.98 -4.57 -9.95
C LYS A 66 -19.45 -4.28 -9.57
N ALA A 67 -20.41 -4.96 -10.22
CA ALA A 67 -21.83 -4.85 -9.89
C ALA A 67 -22.12 -5.31 -8.45
N ARG A 68 -21.54 -6.45 -8.04
CA ARG A 68 -21.63 -6.95 -6.66
C ARG A 68 -21.04 -5.96 -5.66
N TYR A 69 -19.93 -5.31 -6.00
CA TYR A 69 -19.34 -4.27 -5.16
C TYR A 69 -20.30 -3.08 -4.97
N TYR A 70 -20.99 -2.62 -6.02
CA TYR A 70 -22.02 -1.59 -5.90
C TYR A 70 -23.20 -2.03 -5.02
N ASP A 71 -23.64 -3.29 -5.12
CA ASP A 71 -24.66 -3.83 -4.22
C ASP A 71 -24.19 -3.81 -2.75
N ARG A 72 -22.90 -4.08 -2.49
CA ARG A 72 -22.34 -3.96 -1.14
C ARG A 72 -22.33 -2.51 -0.65
N MET A 73 -22.04 -1.54 -1.52
CA MET A 73 -22.15 -0.12 -1.18
C MET A 73 -23.58 0.27 -0.82
N GLY A 74 -24.60 -0.25 -1.52
CA GLY A 74 -26.00 -0.02 -1.16
C GLY A 74 -26.38 -0.53 0.23
N ILE A 75 -25.75 -1.61 0.70
CA ILE A 75 -25.92 -2.07 2.09
C ILE A 75 -25.31 -1.07 3.07
N ILE A 76 -24.08 -0.59 2.81
CA ILE A 76 -23.41 0.43 3.63
C ILE A 76 -24.23 1.71 3.71
N ASP A 77 -24.80 2.17 2.60
CA ASP A 77 -25.70 3.34 2.58
C ASP A 77 -26.90 3.15 3.53
N GLY A 78 -27.53 1.97 3.49
CA GLY A 78 -28.59 1.61 4.43
C GLY A 78 -28.14 1.59 5.90
N HIS A 79 -26.91 1.19 6.20
CA HIS A 79 -26.34 1.30 7.54
C HIS A 79 -26.21 2.76 7.98
N VAL A 80 -25.68 3.64 7.13
CA VAL A 80 -25.55 5.07 7.41
C VAL A 80 -26.93 5.69 7.67
N GLY A 81 -27.91 5.39 6.81
CA GLY A 81 -29.29 5.85 6.98
C GLY A 81 -29.88 5.46 8.34
N ARG A 82 -29.67 4.22 8.79
CA ARG A 82 -30.13 3.76 10.11
C ARG A 82 -29.48 4.51 11.26
N ILE A 83 -28.17 4.75 11.24
CA ILE A 83 -27.48 5.51 12.30
C ILE A 83 -27.97 6.95 12.35
N VAL A 84 -28.14 7.60 11.20
CA VAL A 84 -28.69 8.96 11.14
C VAL A 84 -30.12 9.00 11.70
N SER A 85 -30.97 8.03 11.35
CA SER A 85 -32.34 7.92 11.90
C SER A 85 -32.33 7.71 13.42
N GLN A 86 -31.46 6.84 13.94
CA GLN A 86 -31.34 6.62 15.39
C GLN A 86 -30.91 7.89 16.14
N LEU A 87 -29.98 8.68 15.58
CA LEU A 87 -29.61 9.97 16.16
C LEU A 87 -30.77 10.97 16.15
N LYS A 88 -31.64 10.94 15.12
CA LYS A 88 -32.87 11.77 15.08
C LYS A 88 -33.87 11.34 16.14
N GLU A 89 -34.18 10.05 16.21
CA GLU A 89 -35.09 9.44 17.20
C GLU A 89 -34.65 9.78 18.62
N ASP A 90 -33.34 9.75 18.88
CA ASP A 90 -32.78 10.07 20.18
C ASP A 90 -32.68 11.58 20.47
N SER A 91 -33.09 12.45 19.54
CA SER A 91 -32.93 13.91 19.59
C SER A 91 -31.47 14.36 19.76
N LEU A 92 -30.53 13.60 19.21
CA LEU A 92 -29.08 13.86 19.30
C LEU A 92 -28.47 14.36 17.99
N LEU A 93 -29.20 14.26 16.87
CA LEU A 93 -28.65 14.59 15.55
C LEU A 93 -28.14 16.04 15.46
N GLU A 94 -28.86 17.01 16.03
CA GLU A 94 -28.42 18.42 16.03
C GLU A 94 -27.38 18.76 17.10
N ASN A 95 -26.89 17.76 17.85
CA ASN A 95 -25.79 17.86 18.80
C ASN A 95 -24.61 16.93 18.44
N THR A 96 -24.59 16.35 17.23
CA THR A 96 -23.62 15.32 16.86
C THR A 96 -23.00 15.61 15.49
N PHE A 97 -21.67 15.75 15.45
CA PHE A 97 -20.91 15.65 14.20
C PHE A 97 -20.93 14.20 13.71
N VAL A 98 -21.29 13.98 12.46
CA VAL A 98 -21.24 12.65 11.83
C VAL A 98 -20.18 12.66 10.75
N PHE A 99 -19.16 11.83 10.91
CA PHE A 99 -18.12 11.61 9.92
C PHE A 99 -18.40 10.28 9.20
N TYR A 100 -18.52 10.33 7.88
CA TYR A 100 -18.58 9.15 7.02
C TYR A 100 -17.33 9.11 6.14
N PHE A 101 -16.59 8.01 6.21
CA PHE A 101 -15.40 7.78 5.40
C PHE A 101 -15.13 6.29 5.20
N GLY A 102 -14.38 5.96 4.15
CA GLY A 102 -13.76 4.64 3.97
C GLY A 102 -12.34 4.64 4.53
N ASP A 103 -11.81 3.48 4.92
CA ASP A 103 -10.42 3.31 5.39
C ASP A 103 -9.41 3.18 4.24
N HIS A 104 -9.87 2.84 3.04
CA HIS A 104 -9.11 2.81 1.79
C HIS A 104 -10.04 2.93 0.56
N GLY A 105 -9.46 3.11 -0.64
CA GLY A 105 -10.16 3.46 -1.89
C GLY A 105 -11.09 2.40 -2.52
N GLY A 106 -11.48 1.37 -1.77
CA GLY A 106 -12.36 0.28 -2.23
C GLY A 106 -11.69 -1.10 -2.23
N VAL A 107 -12.35 -2.08 -2.87
CA VAL A 107 -11.94 -3.50 -2.84
C VAL A 107 -11.93 -4.18 -4.22
N MET A 108 -11.93 -3.38 -5.29
CA MET A 108 -11.67 -3.90 -6.65
C MET A 108 -10.16 -4.17 -6.83
N PRO A 109 -9.73 -4.95 -7.84
CA PRO A 109 -8.30 -5.09 -8.12
C PRO A 109 -7.60 -3.74 -8.29
N ARG A 110 -6.33 -3.63 -7.87
CA ARG A 110 -5.55 -2.35 -7.89
C ARG A 110 -6.09 -1.23 -6.97
N SER A 111 -6.99 -1.52 -6.01
CA SER A 111 -7.46 -0.56 -5.00
C SER A 111 -6.74 -0.74 -3.65
N LYS A 112 -7.39 -1.33 -2.64
CA LYS A 112 -6.83 -1.61 -1.31
C LYS A 112 -5.40 -2.15 -1.42
N GLY A 113 -4.50 -1.52 -0.65
CA GLY A 113 -3.08 -1.87 -0.56
C GLY A 113 -2.28 -1.75 -1.86
N TYR A 114 -2.72 -0.88 -2.76
CA TYR A 114 -1.90 -0.31 -3.84
C TYR A 114 -1.89 1.21 -3.71
N ALA A 115 -0.76 1.86 -3.97
CA ALA A 115 -0.59 3.29 -3.74
C ALA A 115 -1.08 4.17 -4.91
N TYR A 116 -2.05 3.69 -5.69
CA TYR A 116 -2.78 4.45 -6.72
C TYR A 116 -3.93 5.23 -6.08
N GLU A 117 -4.50 6.22 -6.78
CA GLU A 117 -5.68 6.96 -6.31
C GLU A 117 -6.87 6.03 -6.08
N SER A 118 -6.96 4.93 -6.84
CA SER A 118 -7.93 3.86 -6.59
C SER A 118 -7.77 3.19 -5.23
N GLY A 119 -6.61 3.29 -4.57
CA GLY A 119 -6.36 2.78 -3.23
C GLY A 119 -6.31 3.85 -2.13
N LEU A 120 -5.91 5.08 -2.47
CA LEU A 120 -5.66 6.16 -1.51
C LEU A 120 -6.81 7.16 -1.39
N HIS A 121 -7.57 7.41 -2.45
CA HIS A 121 -8.65 8.41 -2.44
C HIS A 121 -9.94 7.79 -1.87
N VAL A 122 -10.39 8.31 -0.73
CA VAL A 122 -11.56 7.81 0.00
C VAL A 122 -12.66 8.87 0.08
N PRO A 123 -13.93 8.47 0.20
CA PRO A 123 -14.98 9.43 0.53
C PRO A 123 -14.74 10.01 1.93
N LEU A 124 -15.02 11.31 2.09
CA LEU A 124 -15.18 11.96 3.38
C LEU A 124 -16.39 12.90 3.32
N VAL A 125 -17.40 12.60 4.12
CA VAL A 125 -18.56 13.46 4.32
C VAL A 125 -18.67 13.77 5.80
N VAL A 126 -18.68 15.07 6.14
CA VAL A 126 -18.89 15.52 7.52
C VAL A 126 -20.23 16.25 7.60
N ARG A 127 -21.15 15.69 8.39
CA ARG A 127 -22.39 16.38 8.74
C ARG A 127 -22.14 17.27 9.96
N ILE A 128 -22.29 18.57 9.75
CA ILE A 128 -22.20 19.58 10.79
C ILE A 128 -23.58 19.74 11.45
N PRO A 129 -23.71 19.48 12.77
CA PRO A 129 -24.97 19.64 13.49
C PRO A 129 -25.31 21.12 13.70
N GLU A 130 -26.60 21.45 13.72
CA GLU A 130 -27.04 22.86 13.78
C GLU A 130 -26.51 23.59 15.02
N ASN A 131 -26.50 22.92 16.19
CA ASN A 131 -26.09 23.56 17.44
C ASN A 131 -24.59 23.84 17.53
N PHE A 132 -23.77 23.21 16.69
CA PHE A 132 -22.31 23.43 16.63
C PHE A 132 -21.84 24.02 15.30
N LYS A 133 -22.75 24.55 14.47
CA LYS A 133 -22.37 25.15 13.17
C LYS A 133 -21.38 26.31 13.31
N HIS A 134 -21.40 27.02 14.44
CA HIS A 134 -20.50 28.14 14.73
C HIS A 134 -19.04 27.71 14.91
N LEU A 135 -18.76 26.41 15.12
CA LEU A 135 -17.40 25.87 15.21
C LEU A 135 -16.76 25.62 13.84
N VAL A 136 -17.49 25.81 12.74
CA VAL A 136 -17.04 25.45 11.41
C VAL A 136 -17.33 26.56 10.41
N ASP A 137 -16.30 26.99 9.70
CA ASP A 137 -16.39 27.99 8.63
C ASP A 137 -16.84 27.38 7.28
N HIS A 138 -17.76 26.42 7.30
CA HIS A 138 -18.30 25.77 6.09
C HIS A 138 -19.82 25.79 6.08
N LYS A 139 -20.38 26.13 4.91
CA LYS A 139 -21.81 26.01 4.67
C LYS A 139 -22.19 24.55 4.43
N ARG A 140 -23.40 24.14 4.84
CA ARG A 140 -23.94 22.83 4.47
C ARG A 140 -23.98 22.69 2.94
N GLY A 141 -23.56 21.53 2.44
CA GLY A 141 -23.45 21.27 1.00
C GLY A 141 -22.17 21.80 0.34
N ALA A 142 -21.28 22.47 1.08
CA ALA A 142 -19.99 22.88 0.55
C ALA A 142 -19.09 21.67 0.22
N ARG A 143 -18.20 21.87 -0.74
CA ARG A 143 -17.09 20.97 -1.07
C ARG A 143 -15.78 21.74 -0.98
N THR A 144 -14.69 21.04 -0.74
CA THR A 144 -13.34 21.60 -0.73
C THR A 144 -12.42 20.67 -1.51
N ASP A 145 -11.47 21.26 -2.24
CA ASP A 145 -10.38 20.53 -2.90
C ASP A 145 -9.17 20.33 -1.97
N GLY A 146 -9.23 20.92 -0.77
CA GLY A 146 -8.20 20.79 0.25
C GLY A 146 -8.00 19.35 0.70
N PHE A 147 -6.74 18.90 0.70
CA PHE A 147 -6.41 17.54 1.11
C PHE A 147 -6.54 17.33 2.62
N VAL A 148 -7.14 16.19 2.96
CA VAL A 148 -7.29 15.68 4.33
C VAL A 148 -6.70 14.27 4.37
N SER A 149 -5.90 13.99 5.40
CA SER A 149 -5.33 12.67 5.68
C SER A 149 -5.95 12.08 6.93
N PHE A 150 -5.91 10.75 7.11
CA PHE A 150 -6.44 10.13 8.33
C PHE A 150 -5.76 10.60 9.62
N ILE A 151 -4.47 10.97 9.53
CA ILE A 151 -3.74 11.55 10.67
C ILE A 151 -4.35 12.87 11.16
N ASP A 152 -5.15 13.55 10.32
CA ASP A 152 -5.81 14.81 10.66
C ASP A 152 -7.09 14.61 11.50
N PHE A 153 -7.67 13.40 11.52
CA PHE A 153 -8.91 13.15 12.25
C PHE A 153 -8.74 13.30 13.76
N GLY A 154 -7.64 12.79 14.32
CA GLY A 154 -7.34 12.91 15.75
C GLY A 154 -7.31 14.37 16.22
N PRO A 155 -6.46 15.22 15.62
CA PRO A 155 -6.47 16.66 15.89
C PRO A 155 -7.83 17.31 15.64
N THR A 156 -8.57 16.91 14.61
CA THR A 156 -9.88 17.51 14.28
C THR A 156 -10.93 17.24 15.35
N VAL A 157 -11.07 15.99 15.81
CA VAL A 157 -12.09 15.67 16.83
C VAL A 157 -11.75 16.26 18.19
N LEU A 158 -10.46 16.40 18.52
CA LEU A 158 -10.00 17.09 19.72
C LEU A 158 -10.29 18.59 19.63
N ASN A 159 -10.01 19.21 18.48
CA ASN A 159 -10.27 20.63 18.25
C ASN A 159 -11.77 20.96 18.36
N LEU A 160 -12.64 20.13 17.76
CA LEU A 160 -14.10 20.26 17.89
C LEU A 160 -14.60 20.08 19.32
N ALA A 161 -13.87 19.35 20.16
CA ALA A 161 -14.17 19.16 21.57
C ALA A 161 -13.55 20.23 22.49
N GLY A 162 -12.82 21.22 21.94
CA GLY A 162 -12.09 22.22 22.73
C GLY A 162 -10.90 21.66 23.50
N ILE A 163 -10.33 20.54 23.04
CA ILE A 163 -9.18 19.87 23.65
C ILE A 163 -7.94 20.11 22.79
N ALA A 164 -6.87 20.62 23.40
CA ALA A 164 -5.60 20.81 22.71
C ALA A 164 -5.00 19.44 22.29
N PRO A 165 -4.62 19.24 21.02
CA PRO A 165 -3.98 18.01 20.57
C PRO A 165 -2.58 17.86 21.19
N HIS A 166 -2.17 16.61 21.44
CA HIS A 166 -0.80 16.33 21.85
C HIS A 166 0.18 16.65 20.72
N LYS A 167 1.36 17.18 21.05
CA LYS A 167 2.41 17.59 20.09
C LYS A 167 2.97 16.46 19.21
N GLU A 168 2.65 15.22 19.52
CA GLU A 168 3.10 14.04 18.77
C GLU A 168 2.15 13.63 17.65
N LEU A 169 0.96 14.25 17.56
CA LEU A 169 0.08 14.02 16.43
C LEU A 169 0.64 14.74 15.19
N ASP A 170 0.93 13.98 14.13
CA ASP A 170 1.49 14.52 12.88
C ASP A 170 0.48 15.33 12.04
N GLY A 171 -0.82 15.07 12.25
CA GLY A 171 -1.89 15.69 11.47
C GLY A 171 -2.26 17.10 11.94
N ARG A 172 -3.11 17.77 11.16
CA ARG A 172 -3.62 19.11 11.44
C ARG A 172 -5.13 19.13 11.35
N ALA A 173 -5.80 19.67 12.36
CA ALA A 173 -7.25 19.76 12.39
C ALA A 173 -7.79 20.40 11.09
N PHE A 174 -8.81 19.80 10.47
CA PHE A 174 -9.45 20.33 9.27
C PHE A 174 -10.85 20.93 9.54
N LEU A 175 -11.30 20.91 10.81
CA LEU A 175 -12.50 21.58 11.31
C LEU A 175 -12.25 22.07 12.74
N GLY A 176 -13.08 23.00 13.20
CA GLY A 176 -13.03 23.56 14.55
C GLY A 176 -12.35 24.93 14.62
N GLU A 177 -12.14 25.40 15.84
CA GLU A 177 -11.51 26.69 16.11
C GLU A 177 -10.16 26.83 15.39
N GLY A 178 -9.88 28.02 14.85
CA GLY A 178 -8.65 28.31 14.13
C GLY A 178 -8.49 27.60 12.77
N THR A 179 -9.52 26.94 12.27
CA THR A 179 -9.51 26.29 10.94
C THR A 179 -10.52 26.94 10.01
N SER A 180 -10.07 27.86 9.14
CA SER A 180 -10.95 28.49 8.14
C SER A 180 -11.13 27.61 6.90
N ALA A 181 -12.24 27.79 6.17
CA ALA A 181 -12.46 27.10 4.91
C ALA A 181 -11.43 27.49 3.85
N VAL A 182 -10.97 28.75 3.88
CA VAL A 182 -9.93 29.25 2.98
C VAL A 182 -8.62 28.52 3.26
N ASP A 183 -8.19 28.41 4.51
CA ASP A 183 -6.94 27.72 4.88
C ASP A 183 -7.00 26.24 4.49
N LEU A 184 -8.13 25.57 4.74
CA LEU A 184 -8.31 24.18 4.34
C LEU A 184 -8.19 24.02 2.82
N ALA A 185 -8.83 24.91 2.04
CA ALA A 185 -8.78 24.87 0.57
C ALA A 185 -7.37 25.07 0.00
N THR A 186 -6.43 25.67 0.75
CA THR A 186 -5.02 25.81 0.31
C THR A 186 -4.17 24.56 0.54
N ARG A 187 -4.68 23.53 1.24
CA ARG A 187 -3.96 22.27 1.45
C ARG A 187 -3.87 21.50 0.13
N ASP A 188 -2.79 21.70 -0.61
CA ASP A 188 -2.60 21.12 -1.94
C ASP A 188 -1.63 19.93 -1.97
N GLU A 189 -1.12 19.47 -0.83
CA GLU A 189 -0.09 18.42 -0.72
C GLU A 189 -0.51 17.26 0.19
N VAL A 190 -0.27 16.03 -0.25
CA VAL A 190 -0.51 14.82 0.55
C VAL A 190 0.54 13.74 0.28
N PHE A 191 0.91 13.03 1.34
CA PHE A 191 1.84 11.91 1.31
C PHE A 191 1.11 10.60 1.57
N GLY A 192 1.39 9.58 0.76
CA GLY A 192 0.86 8.22 0.94
C GLY A 192 1.96 7.18 0.84
N HIS A 193 1.79 6.04 1.49
CA HIS A 193 2.79 4.96 1.47
C HIS A 193 2.16 3.58 1.51
N ALA A 194 2.92 2.58 1.07
CA ALA A 194 2.66 1.16 1.28
C ALA A 194 4.00 0.46 1.60
N ASP A 195 3.95 -0.61 2.39
CA ASP A 195 5.15 -1.36 2.81
C ASP A 195 4.94 -2.87 2.73
N ARG A 196 4.07 -3.42 3.56
CA ARG A 196 3.71 -4.84 3.53
C ARG A 196 2.20 -4.98 3.47
N PHE A 197 1.73 -5.91 2.64
CA PHE A 197 0.32 -6.30 2.59
C PHE A 197 0.22 -7.83 2.58
N ASP A 198 -0.11 -8.38 3.74
CA ASP A 198 0.04 -9.81 4.06
C ASP A 198 1.43 -10.31 3.64
N GLU A 199 1.49 -11.32 2.77
CA GLU A 199 2.74 -11.95 2.36
C GLU A 199 3.55 -11.11 1.36
N LYS A 200 2.97 -10.05 0.79
CA LYS A 200 3.57 -9.21 -0.24
C LYS A 200 4.33 -8.04 0.39
N PHE A 201 5.64 -7.98 0.14
CA PHE A 201 6.47 -6.83 0.50
C PHE A 201 6.66 -5.90 -0.69
N ASP A 202 6.36 -4.63 -0.46
CA ASP A 202 6.42 -3.60 -1.48
C ASP A 202 6.55 -2.19 -0.86
N MET A 203 7.79 -1.71 -0.71
CA MET A 203 8.05 -0.34 -0.25
C MET A 203 7.76 0.67 -1.37
N VAL A 204 6.59 1.31 -1.28
CA VAL A 204 6.11 2.34 -2.21
C VAL A 204 5.84 3.63 -1.44
N ARG A 205 6.22 4.76 -2.05
CA ARG A 205 5.98 6.10 -1.50
C ARG A 205 5.37 6.99 -2.55
N THR A 206 4.42 7.81 -2.15
CA THR A 206 3.70 8.71 -3.04
C THR A 206 3.67 10.11 -2.48
N TYR A 207 3.74 11.07 -3.39
CA TYR A 207 3.54 12.47 -3.07
C TYR A 207 2.61 13.05 -4.12
N ARG A 208 1.53 13.68 -3.68
CA ARG A 208 0.59 14.37 -4.57
C ARG A 208 0.59 15.85 -4.24
N LYS A 209 0.70 16.68 -5.29
CA LYS A 209 0.58 18.13 -5.25
C LYS A 209 -0.43 18.60 -6.29
N GLY A 210 -1.60 19.06 -5.85
CA GLY A 210 -2.75 19.36 -6.71
C GLY A 210 -3.13 18.15 -7.58
N SER A 211 -3.14 18.34 -8.90
CA SER A 211 -3.42 17.26 -9.87
C SER A 211 -2.22 16.36 -10.18
N TRP A 212 -1.04 16.63 -9.63
CA TRP A 212 0.16 15.86 -9.96
C TRP A 212 0.50 14.87 -8.87
N LYS A 213 0.77 13.64 -9.26
CA LYS A 213 1.16 12.59 -8.33
C LYS A 213 2.42 11.89 -8.79
N TYR A 214 3.34 11.74 -7.85
CA TYR A 214 4.58 11.02 -8.01
C TYR A 214 4.55 9.74 -7.17
N ILE A 215 4.99 8.64 -7.75
CA ILE A 215 5.14 7.34 -7.09
C ILE A 215 6.58 6.90 -7.20
N ARG A 216 7.18 6.50 -6.07
CA ARG A 216 8.53 5.94 -5.98
C ARG A 216 8.43 4.47 -5.58
N ASN A 217 8.91 3.59 -6.46
CA ASN A 217 8.95 2.14 -6.25
C ASN A 217 10.37 1.73 -5.84
N TYR A 218 10.59 1.43 -4.56
CA TYR A 218 11.91 1.01 -4.07
C TYR A 218 12.23 -0.46 -4.40
N GLN A 219 11.22 -1.22 -4.81
CA GLN A 219 11.29 -2.62 -5.25
C GLN A 219 10.62 -2.76 -6.62
N ALA A 220 11.09 -1.97 -7.58
CA ALA A 220 10.53 -1.86 -8.92
C ALA A 220 10.62 -3.16 -9.73
N TYR A 221 11.54 -4.05 -9.34
CA TYR A 221 11.65 -5.41 -9.89
C TYR A 221 10.44 -6.32 -9.60
N TYR A 222 9.57 -5.97 -8.66
CA TYR A 222 8.29 -6.66 -8.47
C TYR A 222 7.15 -6.02 -9.26
N ALA A 223 6.27 -6.86 -9.81
CA ALA A 223 4.99 -6.43 -10.33
C ALA A 223 3.95 -6.19 -9.22
N ASP A 224 2.91 -5.41 -9.53
CA ASP A 224 1.78 -5.20 -8.63
C ASP A 224 0.99 -6.51 -8.39
N GLY A 225 0.92 -7.37 -9.40
CA GLY A 225 0.24 -8.65 -9.41
C GLY A 225 1.02 -9.82 -8.80
N LEU A 226 2.11 -9.58 -8.06
CA LEU A 226 2.78 -10.64 -7.29
C LEU A 226 1.77 -11.36 -6.37
N GLN A 227 1.88 -12.69 -6.23
CA GLN A 227 0.92 -13.48 -5.45
C GLN A 227 0.73 -12.93 -4.03
N ASN A 228 -0.53 -12.64 -3.70
CA ASN A 228 -1.08 -12.47 -2.36
C ASN A 228 -2.28 -13.42 -2.23
N ASN A 229 -2.18 -14.40 -1.33
CA ASN A 229 -3.11 -15.53 -1.27
C ASN A 229 -4.53 -15.10 -0.92
N TYR A 230 -4.68 -14.03 -0.16
CA TYR A 230 -5.99 -13.56 0.23
C TYR A 230 -6.72 -12.88 -0.93
N ARG A 231 -6.03 -12.02 -1.69
CA ARG A 231 -6.59 -11.30 -2.84
C ARG A 231 -6.94 -12.20 -4.01
N TYR A 232 -6.09 -13.19 -4.29
CA TYR A 232 -6.34 -14.13 -5.40
C TYR A 232 -7.48 -15.13 -5.14
N ARG A 233 -8.16 -15.04 -3.99
CA ARG A 233 -9.48 -15.69 -3.79
C ARG A 233 -10.61 -14.96 -4.51
N GLN A 234 -10.40 -13.70 -4.91
CA GLN A 234 -11.35 -12.94 -5.71
C GLN A 234 -11.15 -13.28 -7.19
N LEU A 235 -12.19 -13.81 -7.83
CA LEU A 235 -12.14 -14.25 -9.23
C LEU A 235 -11.72 -13.18 -10.23
N ALA A 236 -11.98 -11.90 -9.93
CA ALA A 236 -11.51 -10.80 -10.77
C ALA A 236 -9.98 -10.70 -10.83
N TYR A 237 -9.25 -10.93 -9.72
CA TYR A 237 -7.78 -10.97 -9.76
C TYR A 237 -7.29 -12.20 -10.53
N ASP A 238 -7.90 -13.36 -10.26
CA ASP A 238 -7.48 -14.62 -10.87
C ASP A 238 -7.71 -14.64 -12.38
N ASN A 239 -8.93 -14.28 -12.82
CA ASN A 239 -9.27 -14.15 -14.24
C ASN A 239 -8.39 -13.13 -14.96
N TRP A 240 -8.06 -11.99 -14.33
CA TRP A 240 -7.18 -11.00 -14.92
C TRP A 240 -5.76 -11.56 -15.12
N ARG A 241 -5.26 -12.34 -14.16
CA ARG A 241 -3.95 -13.01 -14.28
C ARG A 241 -3.93 -14.12 -15.33
N ASP A 242 -5.01 -14.89 -15.46
CA ASP A 242 -5.09 -15.92 -16.49
C ASP A 242 -5.07 -15.31 -17.89
N LEU A 243 -5.79 -14.22 -18.11
CA LEU A 243 -5.72 -13.47 -19.36
C LEU A 243 -4.31 -12.93 -19.64
N TYR A 244 -3.56 -12.52 -18.62
CA TYR A 244 -2.16 -12.13 -18.78
C TYR A 244 -1.29 -13.31 -19.27
N ARG A 245 -1.46 -14.50 -18.66
CA ARG A 245 -0.69 -15.71 -18.99
C ARG A 245 -0.92 -16.21 -20.41
N VAL A 246 -2.12 -16.02 -20.95
CA VAL A 246 -2.47 -16.41 -22.32
C VAL A 246 -2.41 -15.25 -23.32
N ASP A 247 -1.77 -14.14 -22.96
CA ASP A 247 -1.54 -12.98 -23.82
C ASP A 247 -2.82 -12.34 -24.42
N ARG A 248 -3.87 -12.20 -23.60
CA ARG A 248 -5.18 -11.65 -24.00
C ARG A 248 -5.48 -10.26 -23.45
N LEU A 249 -4.48 -9.59 -22.88
CA LEU A 249 -4.61 -8.26 -22.30
C LEU A 249 -3.97 -7.19 -23.19
N ASN A 250 -4.56 -6.01 -23.23
CA ASN A 250 -3.94 -4.85 -23.88
C ASN A 250 -2.77 -4.28 -23.04
N PRO A 251 -1.92 -3.39 -23.58
CA PRO A 251 -0.77 -2.86 -22.85
C PRO A 251 -1.11 -2.25 -21.49
N VAL A 252 -2.22 -1.52 -21.36
CA VAL A 252 -2.64 -0.88 -20.09
C VAL A 252 -3.04 -1.92 -19.05
N GLN A 253 -3.76 -2.97 -19.46
CA GLN A 253 -4.20 -4.04 -18.57
C GLN A 253 -3.03 -4.93 -18.12
N ARG A 254 -1.99 -5.10 -18.95
CA ARG A 254 -0.83 -5.93 -18.64
C ARG A 254 0.09 -5.30 -17.59
N GLN A 255 0.14 -3.97 -17.49
CA GLN A 255 1.01 -3.24 -16.56
C GLN A 255 0.98 -3.78 -15.13
N PHE A 256 -0.19 -4.26 -14.67
CA PHE A 256 -0.36 -4.80 -13.33
C PHE A 256 0.51 -6.05 -13.05
N PHE A 257 0.80 -6.86 -14.07
CA PHE A 257 1.60 -8.08 -13.95
C PHE A 257 3.05 -7.92 -14.42
N GLU A 258 3.37 -6.74 -14.97
CA GLU A 258 4.69 -6.41 -15.47
C GLU A 258 5.53 -5.70 -14.42
N ARG A 259 6.85 -5.74 -14.62
CA ARG A 259 7.81 -5.03 -13.78
C ARG A 259 7.48 -3.54 -13.78
N ARG A 260 7.51 -2.92 -12.61
CA ARG A 260 7.23 -1.48 -12.49
C ARG A 260 8.47 -0.65 -12.81
N PRO A 261 8.29 0.58 -13.31
CA PRO A 261 9.38 1.55 -13.34
C PRO A 261 9.74 1.96 -11.91
N VAL A 262 10.99 2.36 -11.71
CA VAL A 262 11.52 2.82 -10.42
C VAL A 262 10.81 4.07 -9.90
N GLU A 263 10.17 4.81 -10.79
CA GLU A 263 9.36 5.98 -10.49
C GLU A 263 8.26 6.20 -11.53
N GLN A 264 7.19 6.87 -11.11
CA GLN A 264 6.07 7.22 -11.98
C GLN A 264 5.58 8.63 -11.68
N LEU A 265 5.15 9.35 -12.72
CA LEU A 265 4.56 10.68 -12.61
C LEU A 265 3.25 10.72 -13.40
N PHE A 266 2.18 11.18 -12.76
CA PHE A 266 0.84 11.24 -13.35
C PHE A 266 0.24 12.64 -13.22
N ASN A 267 -0.50 13.05 -14.24
CA ASN A 267 -1.42 14.20 -14.17
C ASN A 267 -2.85 13.70 -14.04
N LEU A 268 -3.38 13.70 -12.82
CA LEU A 268 -4.70 13.18 -12.47
C LEU A 268 -5.86 13.97 -13.09
N ALA A 269 -5.62 15.20 -13.57
CA ALA A 269 -6.64 15.96 -14.28
C ALA A 269 -6.96 15.37 -15.66
N THR A 270 -5.96 14.78 -16.32
CA THR A 270 -6.09 14.18 -17.67
C THR A 270 -6.00 12.66 -17.65
N ASP A 271 -5.41 12.08 -16.61
CA ASP A 271 -5.26 10.65 -16.38
C ASP A 271 -5.66 10.29 -14.93
N PRO A 272 -6.97 10.27 -14.62
CA PRO A 272 -7.46 9.95 -13.27
C PRO A 272 -7.26 8.48 -12.87
N HIS A 273 -6.81 7.63 -13.80
CA HIS A 273 -6.61 6.19 -13.58
C HIS A 273 -5.14 5.80 -13.45
N GLU A 274 -4.22 6.76 -13.62
CA GLU A 274 -2.78 6.59 -13.49
C GLU A 274 -2.25 5.47 -14.39
N VAL A 275 -2.63 5.48 -15.66
CA VAL A 275 -2.22 4.49 -16.67
C VAL A 275 -1.12 4.99 -17.60
N ASN A 276 -0.88 6.30 -17.64
CA ASN A 276 0.09 6.95 -18.50
C ASN A 276 1.22 7.56 -17.66
N ASN A 277 2.32 6.82 -17.50
CA ASN A 277 3.48 7.31 -16.76
C ASN A 277 4.27 8.36 -17.56
N LEU A 278 4.33 9.59 -17.04
CA LEU A 278 5.04 10.73 -17.64
C LEU A 278 6.48 10.90 -17.13
N ALA A 279 7.01 9.99 -16.31
CA ALA A 279 8.35 10.14 -15.73
C ALA A 279 9.48 10.14 -16.78
N ALA A 280 9.26 9.50 -17.93
CA ALA A 280 10.23 9.50 -19.03
C ALA A 280 10.02 10.66 -20.03
N ASP A 281 8.97 11.47 -19.87
CA ASP A 281 8.67 12.59 -20.76
C ASP A 281 9.63 13.77 -20.47
N PRO A 282 10.50 14.17 -21.42
CA PRO A 282 11.40 15.30 -21.24
C PRO A 282 10.67 16.61 -20.91
N ALA A 283 9.45 16.80 -21.41
CA ALA A 283 8.64 17.99 -21.11
C ALA A 283 8.23 18.07 -19.64
N GLN A 284 8.21 16.94 -18.92
CA GLN A 284 7.91 16.89 -17.49
C GLN A 284 9.15 16.85 -16.59
N ALA A 285 10.38 16.90 -17.14
CA ALA A 285 11.61 16.72 -16.37
C ALA A 285 11.73 17.65 -15.15
N LYS A 286 11.37 18.93 -15.30
CA LYS A 286 11.36 19.90 -14.19
C LYS A 286 10.38 19.49 -13.09
N ARG A 287 9.16 19.10 -13.49
CA ARG A 287 8.10 18.70 -12.56
C ARG A 287 8.47 17.42 -11.83
N LEU A 288 9.05 16.46 -12.54
CA LEU A 288 9.55 15.22 -11.96
C LEU A 288 10.62 15.50 -10.90
N ALA A 289 11.59 16.37 -11.19
CA ALA A 289 12.60 16.79 -10.23
C ALA A 289 11.99 17.47 -8.98
N ASP A 290 11.00 18.34 -9.17
CA ASP A 290 10.28 18.99 -8.07
C ASP A 290 9.54 17.97 -7.18
N MET A 291 8.81 17.03 -7.78
CA MET A 291 8.06 16.01 -7.04
C MET A 291 8.98 15.01 -6.32
N ARG A 292 10.11 14.64 -6.94
CA ARG A 292 11.17 13.84 -6.30
C ARG A 292 11.68 14.54 -5.04
N ARG A 293 11.98 15.84 -5.11
CA ARG A 293 12.44 16.64 -3.97
C ARG A 293 11.39 16.65 -2.86
N LEU A 294 10.14 16.97 -3.18
CA LEU A 294 9.05 17.01 -2.19
C LEU A 294 8.90 15.66 -1.44
N LEU A 295 8.97 14.55 -2.19
CA LEU A 295 8.94 13.22 -1.56
C LEU A 295 10.16 13.00 -0.65
N ARG A 296 11.36 13.33 -1.13
CA ARG A 296 12.61 13.16 -0.38
C ARG A 296 12.62 13.97 0.91
N ASP A 297 12.13 15.20 0.86
CA ASP A 297 12.02 16.10 2.02
C ASP A 297 11.06 15.50 3.05
N LYS A 298 9.88 15.01 2.61
CA LYS A 298 8.90 14.37 3.49
C LYS A 298 9.45 13.09 4.13
N MET A 299 10.11 12.23 3.36
CA MET A 299 10.72 11.00 3.88
C MET A 299 11.84 11.28 4.89
N THR A 300 12.62 12.34 4.65
CA THR A 300 13.64 12.82 5.57
C THR A 300 13.02 13.35 6.85
N SER A 301 11.94 14.14 6.76
CA SER A 301 11.31 14.77 7.92
C SER A 301 10.74 13.73 8.91
N ILE A 302 10.26 12.59 8.40
CA ILE A 302 9.69 11.51 9.23
C ILE A 302 10.72 10.44 9.62
N ASN A 303 11.98 10.56 9.18
CA ASN A 303 13.02 9.53 9.35
C ASN A 303 12.52 8.14 8.93
N ASP A 304 11.99 8.02 7.71
CA ASP A 304 11.29 6.83 7.22
C ASP A 304 12.02 5.51 7.54
N LEU A 305 11.45 4.72 8.45
CA LEU A 305 12.10 3.52 8.98
C LEU A 305 12.05 2.33 8.02
N SER A 306 11.31 2.41 6.92
CA SER A 306 11.28 1.32 5.92
C SER A 306 12.59 1.16 5.16
N PHE A 307 13.57 2.05 5.36
CA PHE A 307 14.95 1.82 4.94
C PHE A 307 15.65 0.70 5.74
N TYR A 308 15.09 0.25 6.85
CA TYR A 308 15.51 -0.97 7.52
C TYR A 308 14.68 -2.17 7.02
N PRO A 309 15.30 -3.35 6.86
CA PRO A 309 14.51 -4.56 6.60
C PRO A 309 13.56 -4.82 7.78
N GLU A 310 12.35 -5.28 7.50
CA GLU A 310 11.26 -5.38 8.49
C GLU A 310 11.67 -6.17 9.74
N ASN A 311 12.42 -7.26 9.58
CA ASN A 311 12.91 -8.05 10.72
C ASN A 311 13.80 -7.23 11.68
N ARG A 312 14.53 -6.24 11.18
CA ARG A 312 15.32 -5.29 11.99
C ARG A 312 14.44 -4.18 12.56
N MET A 313 13.47 -3.68 11.80
CA MET A 313 12.52 -2.68 12.30
C MET A 313 11.72 -3.23 13.49
N VAL A 314 11.20 -4.45 13.37
CA VAL A 314 10.44 -5.14 14.44
C VAL A 314 11.27 -5.29 15.71
N THR A 315 12.54 -5.68 15.58
CA THR A 315 13.39 -5.98 16.73
C THR A 315 14.06 -4.77 17.36
N ALA A 316 14.24 -3.67 16.61
CA ALA A 316 15.04 -2.53 17.07
C ALA A 316 14.28 -1.21 17.17
N ALA A 317 13.11 -1.08 16.54
CA ALA A 317 12.43 0.21 16.37
C ALA A 317 10.96 0.24 16.79
N LEU A 318 10.27 -0.90 16.95
CA LEU A 318 8.82 -0.88 17.23
C LEU A 318 8.45 -0.42 18.64
N GLU A 319 9.36 -0.50 19.62
CA GLU A 319 9.11 0.01 20.97
C GLU A 319 8.96 1.54 20.99
N ASP A 320 9.88 2.25 20.34
CA ASP A 320 9.82 3.70 20.13
C ASP A 320 10.44 4.08 18.77
N GLY A 321 9.61 4.01 17.73
CA GLY A 321 10.03 4.28 16.36
C GLY A 321 10.46 5.72 16.14
N VAL A 322 9.86 6.67 16.87
CA VAL A 322 10.17 8.10 16.73
C VAL A 322 11.57 8.38 17.28
N ALA A 323 11.87 7.92 18.50
CA ALA A 323 13.20 8.09 19.08
C ALA A 323 14.26 7.31 18.28
N PHE A 324 13.95 6.08 17.85
CA PHE A 324 14.86 5.31 17.00
C PHE A 324 15.16 6.02 15.69
N GLY A 325 14.14 6.57 15.01
CA GLY A 325 14.30 7.33 13.77
C GLY A 325 15.16 8.57 13.95
N ARG A 326 14.88 9.39 14.98
CA ARG A 326 15.67 10.59 15.30
C ARG A 326 17.12 10.26 15.59
N LYS A 327 17.38 9.22 16.40
CA LYS A 327 18.74 8.74 16.72
C LYS A 327 19.50 8.29 15.46
N ASN A 328 18.80 7.72 14.48
CA ASN A 328 19.40 7.15 13.28
C ASN A 328 19.19 7.98 12.00
N ALA A 329 18.74 9.24 12.10
CA ALA A 329 18.39 10.10 10.97
C ALA A 329 19.48 10.14 9.88
N LYS A 330 20.75 10.32 10.27
CA LYS A 330 21.90 10.32 9.34
C LYS A 330 22.11 8.99 8.63
N GLN A 331 21.80 7.86 9.28
CA GLN A 331 21.87 6.54 8.65
C GLN A 331 20.72 6.39 7.65
N VAL A 332 19.48 6.69 8.04
CA VAL A 332 18.30 6.63 7.16
C VAL A 332 18.52 7.47 5.91
N SER A 333 18.96 8.72 6.08
CA SER A 333 19.23 9.62 4.95
C SER A 333 20.24 9.04 3.96
N ARG A 334 21.37 8.49 4.44
CA ARG A 334 22.38 7.85 3.58
C ARG A 334 21.88 6.58 2.88
N LEU A 335 20.93 5.85 3.47
CA LEU A 335 20.33 4.68 2.83
C LEU A 335 19.37 5.10 1.71
N SER A 336 18.64 6.20 1.92
CA SER A 336 17.82 6.79 0.87
C SER A 336 18.67 7.33 -0.28
N ASP A 337 19.78 8.02 -0.01
CA ASP A 337 20.70 8.48 -1.07
C ASP A 337 21.22 7.30 -1.91
N LEU A 338 21.55 6.18 -1.25
CA LEU A 338 21.95 4.96 -1.94
C LEU A 338 20.82 4.38 -2.79
N ALA A 339 19.59 4.36 -2.27
CA ALA A 339 18.43 3.90 -3.03
C ALA A 339 18.14 4.77 -4.26
N ASP A 340 18.38 6.08 -4.17
CA ASP A 340 18.20 7.05 -5.24
C ASP A 340 19.22 6.93 -6.37
N LEU A 341 20.29 6.14 -6.21
CA LEU A 341 21.12 5.72 -7.34
C LEU A 341 20.30 4.99 -8.43
N ALA A 342 19.17 4.36 -8.07
CA ALA A 342 18.28 3.75 -9.05
C ALA A 342 17.52 4.75 -9.95
N LEU A 343 17.60 6.06 -9.67
CA LEU A 343 17.00 7.13 -10.50
C LEU A 343 17.97 7.67 -11.56
N GLN A 344 19.22 7.21 -11.55
CA GLN A 344 20.28 7.68 -12.44
C GLN A 344 20.61 6.63 -13.50
N PRO A 345 21.19 7.02 -14.65
CA PRO A 345 21.69 6.06 -15.63
C PRO A 345 22.70 5.09 -15.00
N PHE A 346 22.58 3.80 -15.31
CA PHE A 346 23.41 2.76 -14.67
C PHE A 346 24.92 3.03 -14.80
N GLY A 347 25.37 3.48 -15.97
CA GLY A 347 26.78 3.76 -16.24
C GLY A 347 27.39 4.81 -15.29
N GLU A 348 26.60 5.77 -14.81
CA GLU A 348 27.05 6.81 -13.88
C GLU A 348 27.20 6.28 -12.44
N VAL A 349 26.38 5.29 -12.07
CA VAL A 349 26.31 4.78 -10.68
C VAL A 349 26.98 3.42 -10.48
N GLN A 350 27.39 2.74 -11.55
CA GLN A 350 27.99 1.40 -11.49
C GLN A 350 29.16 1.32 -10.50
N ALA A 351 30.08 2.29 -10.54
CA ALA A 351 31.24 2.32 -9.65
C ALA A 351 30.83 2.47 -8.17
N ALA A 352 29.89 3.36 -7.88
CA ALA A 352 29.37 3.59 -6.53
C ALA A 352 28.66 2.34 -5.97
N LEU A 353 27.88 1.64 -6.80
CA LEU A 353 27.24 0.38 -6.45
C LEU A 353 28.27 -0.73 -6.20
N GLY A 354 29.27 -0.86 -7.06
CA GLY A 354 30.37 -1.82 -6.86
C GLY A 354 31.13 -1.61 -5.55
N GLN A 355 31.34 -0.36 -5.14
CA GLN A 355 31.92 -0.04 -3.82
C GLN A 355 30.95 -0.36 -2.68
N ALA A 356 29.66 -0.06 -2.84
CA ALA A 356 28.65 -0.32 -1.82
C ALA A 356 28.46 -1.82 -1.54
N LEU A 357 28.55 -2.68 -2.57
CA LEU A 357 28.54 -4.15 -2.43
C LEU A 357 29.72 -4.69 -1.59
N LYS A 358 30.87 -4.02 -1.65
CA LYS A 358 32.09 -4.37 -0.89
C LYS A 358 32.17 -3.74 0.51
N SER A 359 31.18 -2.93 0.88
CA SER A 359 31.16 -2.21 2.16
C SER A 359 31.14 -3.16 3.35
N LYS A 360 31.79 -2.78 4.47
CA LYS A 360 31.63 -3.47 5.77
C LYS A 360 30.22 -3.31 6.35
N GLY A 361 29.50 -2.25 5.99
CA GLY A 361 28.15 -1.96 6.49
C GLY A 361 27.06 -2.84 5.86
N VAL A 362 26.37 -3.64 6.69
CA VAL A 362 25.31 -4.58 6.28
C VAL A 362 24.21 -3.89 5.46
N LEU A 363 23.66 -2.77 5.94
CA LEU A 363 22.57 -2.07 5.26
C LEU A 363 23.00 -1.44 3.94
N ARG A 364 24.29 -1.08 3.79
CA ARG A 364 24.83 -0.55 2.54
C ARG A 364 24.89 -1.65 1.47
N ARG A 365 25.33 -2.86 1.83
CA ARG A 365 25.29 -4.03 0.93
C ARG A 365 23.85 -4.42 0.57
N TYR A 366 22.97 -4.47 1.58
CA TYR A 366 21.55 -4.76 1.42
C TYR A 366 20.88 -3.83 0.39
N TRP A 367 21.06 -2.51 0.53
CA TRP A 367 20.47 -1.54 -0.41
C TRP A 367 21.16 -1.53 -1.77
N ALA A 368 22.48 -1.70 -1.84
CA ALA A 368 23.17 -1.81 -3.13
C ALA A 368 22.63 -2.97 -3.97
N LEU A 369 22.35 -4.12 -3.34
CA LEU A 369 21.74 -5.27 -4.02
C LEU A 369 20.32 -4.99 -4.51
N LYS A 370 19.49 -4.29 -3.73
CA LYS A 370 18.14 -3.85 -4.18
C LYS A 370 18.22 -2.90 -5.36
N VAL A 371 19.18 -1.98 -5.36
CA VAL A 371 19.40 -1.07 -6.51
C VAL A 371 19.88 -1.84 -7.73
N CYS A 372 20.79 -2.80 -7.58
CA CYS A 372 21.18 -3.68 -8.69
C CYS A 372 19.99 -4.47 -9.25
N ALA A 373 19.11 -4.99 -8.38
CA ALA A 373 17.87 -5.64 -8.82
C ALA A 373 16.94 -4.66 -9.58
N ASN A 374 16.85 -3.39 -9.16
CA ASN A 374 16.11 -2.33 -9.88
C ASN A 374 16.71 -1.99 -11.25
N PHE A 375 18.00 -2.21 -11.49
CA PHE A 375 18.61 -2.13 -12.83
C PHE A 375 18.45 -3.43 -13.64
N GLY A 376 18.27 -4.57 -12.97
CA GLY A 376 18.13 -5.86 -13.65
C GLY A 376 19.35 -6.17 -14.51
N ASP A 377 19.13 -6.48 -15.78
CA ASP A 377 20.16 -6.91 -16.72
C ASP A 377 21.27 -5.88 -16.95
N GLU A 378 20.97 -4.58 -16.84
CA GLU A 378 21.99 -3.53 -16.94
C GLU A 378 23.06 -3.69 -15.84
N ALA A 379 22.68 -4.22 -14.67
CA ALA A 379 23.59 -4.46 -13.56
C ALA A 379 24.41 -5.76 -13.66
N LYS A 380 24.30 -6.55 -14.74
CA LYS A 380 25.12 -7.76 -14.98
C LYS A 380 26.64 -7.57 -14.71
N PRO A 381 27.29 -6.44 -15.06
CA PRO A 381 28.71 -6.21 -14.75
C PRO A 381 29.05 -6.26 -13.25
N LEU A 382 28.07 -6.10 -12.36
CA LEU A 382 28.24 -6.17 -10.90
C LEU A 382 28.02 -7.58 -10.34
N ALA A 383 27.65 -8.58 -11.15
CA ALA A 383 27.33 -9.93 -10.69
C ALA A 383 28.50 -10.57 -9.90
N LYS A 384 29.73 -10.47 -10.42
CA LYS A 384 30.94 -11.01 -9.76
C LYS A 384 31.21 -10.34 -8.40
N ALA A 385 30.84 -9.07 -8.23
CA ALA A 385 30.97 -8.37 -6.94
C ALA A 385 29.87 -8.77 -5.95
N ALA A 386 28.69 -9.16 -6.43
CA ALA A 386 27.56 -9.58 -5.61
C ALA A 386 27.62 -11.07 -5.21
N GLU A 387 28.23 -11.94 -6.02
CA GLU A 387 28.26 -13.38 -5.79
C GLU A 387 28.79 -13.81 -4.40
N PRO A 388 29.87 -13.22 -3.85
CA PRO A 388 30.31 -13.55 -2.49
C PRO A 388 29.25 -13.27 -1.40
N LEU A 389 28.30 -12.37 -1.68
CA LEU A 389 27.24 -11.98 -0.74
C LEU A 389 26.14 -13.04 -0.60
N LEU A 390 26.08 -14.04 -1.50
CA LEU A 390 25.24 -15.23 -1.30
C LEU A 390 25.60 -15.98 0.00
N LYS A 391 26.84 -15.80 0.49
CA LYS A 391 27.35 -16.38 1.74
C LYS A 391 27.54 -15.34 2.85
N ASP A 392 26.97 -14.13 2.73
CA ASP A 392 27.12 -13.03 3.71
C ASP A 392 26.73 -13.48 5.12
N LYS A 393 27.32 -12.94 6.19
CA LYS A 393 26.91 -13.30 7.56
C LYS A 393 25.45 -12.91 7.87
N ASN A 394 24.92 -11.89 7.21
CA ASN A 394 23.55 -11.44 7.40
C ASN A 394 22.59 -12.10 6.40
N LEU A 395 21.53 -12.73 6.92
CA LEU A 395 20.54 -13.42 6.09
C LEU A 395 19.84 -12.49 5.08
N MET A 396 19.52 -11.25 5.45
CA MET A 396 18.83 -10.33 4.54
C MET A 396 19.71 -9.90 3.37
N VAL A 397 21.03 -9.80 3.57
CA VAL A 397 21.98 -9.58 2.48
C VAL A 397 22.01 -10.79 1.54
N ARG A 398 22.02 -12.02 2.07
CA ARG A 398 21.92 -13.24 1.24
C ARG A 398 20.66 -13.25 0.39
N VAL A 399 19.50 -12.91 0.97
CA VAL A 399 18.23 -12.85 0.23
C VAL A 399 18.33 -11.84 -0.92
N ARG A 400 18.82 -10.62 -0.67
CA ARG A 400 18.93 -9.60 -1.73
C ARG A 400 19.97 -9.97 -2.79
N ALA A 401 21.02 -10.72 -2.43
CA ALA A 401 22.02 -11.22 -3.37
C ALA A 401 21.43 -12.29 -4.29
N ALA A 402 20.70 -13.25 -3.72
CA ALA A 402 19.97 -14.27 -4.46
C ALA A 402 18.89 -13.65 -5.36
N GLU A 403 18.17 -12.63 -4.87
CA GLU A 403 17.18 -11.88 -5.65
C GLU A 403 17.79 -11.23 -6.88
N PHE A 404 18.85 -10.41 -6.70
CA PHE A 404 19.52 -9.74 -7.81
C PHE A 404 20.09 -10.74 -8.81
N LEU A 405 20.96 -11.64 -8.35
CA LEU A 405 21.67 -12.57 -9.24
C LEU A 405 20.72 -13.58 -9.91
N GLY A 406 19.69 -14.02 -9.19
CA GLY A 406 18.64 -14.88 -9.73
C GLY A 406 17.80 -14.16 -10.77
N SER A 407 17.45 -12.89 -10.56
CA SER A 407 16.63 -12.11 -11.50
C SER A 407 17.30 -11.94 -12.88
N ILE A 408 18.63 -11.81 -12.90
CA ILE A 408 19.43 -11.69 -14.14
C ILE A 408 19.94 -13.05 -14.65
N LYS A 409 19.47 -14.15 -14.04
CA LYS A 409 19.87 -15.54 -14.34
C LYS A 409 21.40 -15.77 -14.32
N ALA A 410 22.11 -15.06 -13.45
CA ALA A 410 23.56 -15.22 -13.29
C ALA A 410 23.93 -16.45 -12.43
N VAL A 411 23.04 -16.88 -11.54
CA VAL A 411 23.21 -18.05 -10.66
C VAL A 411 21.85 -18.73 -10.44
N ASP A 412 21.88 -19.98 -9.97
CA ASP A 412 20.72 -20.57 -9.28
C ASP A 412 20.63 -19.95 -7.86
N PRO A 413 19.56 -19.18 -7.56
CA PRO A 413 19.41 -18.51 -6.27
C PRO A 413 18.88 -19.45 -5.17
N MET A 414 18.30 -20.59 -5.52
CA MET A 414 17.51 -21.41 -4.62
C MET A 414 18.32 -22.05 -3.48
N PRO A 415 19.55 -22.58 -3.68
CA PRO A 415 20.37 -23.09 -2.59
C PRO A 415 20.62 -22.05 -1.48
N THR A 416 20.81 -20.78 -1.87
CA THR A 416 20.98 -19.67 -0.92
C THR A 416 19.68 -19.38 -0.18
N LEU A 417 18.55 -19.35 -0.90
CA LEU A 417 17.24 -19.08 -0.32
C LEU A 417 16.78 -20.19 0.61
N TYR A 418 17.00 -21.47 0.27
CA TYR A 418 16.76 -22.61 1.17
C TYR A 418 17.59 -22.48 2.45
N GLY A 419 18.88 -22.13 2.31
CA GLY A 419 19.75 -21.88 3.46
C GLY A 419 19.22 -20.78 4.38
N VAL A 420 18.69 -19.68 3.83
CA VAL A 420 18.05 -18.61 4.61
C VAL A 420 16.78 -19.11 5.28
N VAL A 421 15.86 -19.73 4.52
CA VAL A 421 14.58 -20.21 5.02
C VAL A 421 14.75 -21.24 6.14
N ASN A 422 15.74 -22.12 6.03
CA ASN A 422 16.02 -23.15 7.04
C ASN A 422 16.67 -22.62 8.31
N THR A 423 17.28 -21.42 8.26
CA THR A 423 18.02 -20.85 9.39
C THR A 423 17.32 -19.67 10.06
N ALA A 424 16.44 -18.96 9.33
CA ALA A 424 15.73 -17.79 9.80
C ALA A 424 14.97 -18.05 11.12
N GLU A 425 15.07 -17.09 12.03
CA GLU A 425 14.54 -17.19 13.39
C GLU A 425 13.27 -16.36 13.60
N THR A 426 12.97 -15.45 12.65
CA THR A 426 11.81 -14.56 12.74
C THR A 426 10.91 -14.71 11.53
N GLU A 427 9.62 -14.49 11.75
CA GLU A 427 8.60 -14.59 10.71
C GLU A 427 8.88 -13.60 9.57
N GLN A 428 9.31 -12.39 9.91
CA GLN A 428 9.66 -11.34 8.96
C GLN A 428 10.80 -11.79 8.03
N ALA A 429 11.83 -12.45 8.57
CA ALA A 429 12.94 -12.94 7.75
C ALA A 429 12.50 -14.06 6.79
N LEU A 430 11.66 -14.99 7.25
CA LEU A 430 11.06 -16.02 6.39
C LEU A 430 10.21 -15.40 5.29
N MET A 431 9.37 -14.43 5.64
CA MET A 431 8.43 -13.81 4.72
C MET A 431 9.15 -12.99 3.64
N ILE A 432 10.22 -12.28 3.99
CA ILE A 432 11.09 -11.60 3.02
C ILE A 432 11.74 -12.61 2.05
N ALA A 433 12.19 -13.77 2.56
CA ALA A 433 12.77 -14.82 1.72
C ALA A 433 11.72 -15.49 0.82
N PHE A 434 10.56 -15.85 1.34
CA PHE A 434 9.48 -16.45 0.56
C PHE A 434 8.89 -15.52 -0.49
N ASN A 435 8.77 -14.22 -0.20
CA ASN A 435 8.38 -13.24 -1.21
C ASN A 435 9.37 -13.24 -2.40
N THR A 436 10.67 -13.40 -2.11
CA THR A 436 11.73 -13.49 -3.13
C THR A 436 11.63 -14.80 -3.92
N ILE A 437 11.38 -15.93 -3.25
CA ILE A 437 11.19 -17.25 -3.90
C ILE A 437 9.99 -17.19 -4.86
N VAL A 438 8.86 -16.65 -4.40
CA VAL A 438 7.65 -16.48 -5.21
C VAL A 438 7.92 -15.63 -6.45
N PHE A 439 8.60 -14.48 -6.28
CA PHE A 439 9.01 -13.64 -7.40
C PHE A 439 9.87 -14.39 -8.42
N LEU A 440 10.94 -15.05 -7.96
CA LEU A 440 11.88 -15.76 -8.83
C LEU A 440 11.22 -16.93 -9.56
N ARG A 441 10.29 -17.64 -8.90
CA ARG A 441 9.53 -18.73 -9.53
C ARG A 441 8.54 -18.19 -10.56
N ASP A 442 7.67 -17.27 -10.16
CA ASP A 442 6.51 -16.88 -10.96
C ASP A 442 6.86 -15.93 -12.10
N GLN A 443 7.84 -15.04 -11.90
CA GLN A 443 8.16 -13.98 -12.86
C GLN A 443 9.45 -14.24 -13.64
N ILE A 444 10.39 -15.03 -13.10
CA ILE A 444 11.69 -15.29 -13.74
C ILE A 444 11.82 -16.73 -14.25
N GLY A 445 11.12 -17.68 -13.62
CA GLY A 445 11.05 -19.09 -14.01
C GLY A 445 12.05 -20.01 -13.30
N HIS A 446 12.51 -19.66 -12.08
CA HIS A 446 13.32 -20.57 -11.26
C HIS A 446 12.46 -21.67 -10.63
N GLU A 447 12.98 -22.90 -10.54
CA GLU A 447 12.27 -24.02 -9.91
C GLU A 447 12.40 -23.99 -8.39
N TYR A 448 11.33 -24.36 -7.68
CA TYR A 448 11.32 -24.46 -6.22
C TYR A 448 11.05 -25.90 -5.78
N ASP A 449 11.92 -26.44 -4.94
CA ASP A 449 11.81 -27.79 -4.36
C ASP A 449 11.42 -27.68 -2.87
N PRO A 450 10.15 -27.96 -2.50
CA PRO A 450 9.70 -27.90 -1.13
C PRO A 450 10.42 -28.89 -0.20
N SER A 451 11.01 -29.97 -0.72
CA SER A 451 11.69 -30.98 0.09
C SER A 451 13.01 -30.46 0.70
N LYS A 452 13.58 -29.39 0.15
CA LYS A 452 14.79 -28.73 0.66
C LYS A 452 14.52 -27.76 1.81
N VAL A 453 13.25 -27.47 2.09
CA VAL A 453 12.84 -26.50 3.11
C VAL A 453 12.45 -27.22 4.40
N LYS A 454 13.07 -26.79 5.51
CA LYS A 454 12.83 -27.27 6.88
C LYS A 454 12.53 -26.07 7.77
N LEU A 455 11.25 -25.71 7.85
CA LEU A 455 10.83 -24.53 8.60
C LEU A 455 10.87 -24.75 10.11
N LYS A 456 11.40 -23.75 10.83
CA LYS A 456 11.33 -23.71 12.30
C LYS A 456 9.92 -23.48 12.83
N PHE A 457 9.09 -22.76 12.08
CA PHE A 457 7.67 -22.56 12.38
C PHE A 457 6.88 -22.38 11.08
N ASN A 458 5.64 -22.89 11.07
CA ASN A 458 4.79 -22.91 9.90
C ASN A 458 3.36 -22.50 10.30
N LYS A 459 3.12 -21.19 10.37
CA LYS A 459 1.82 -20.61 10.77
C LYS A 459 1.56 -19.32 10.00
N GLY A 460 0.31 -18.85 10.05
CA GLY A 460 -0.06 -17.55 9.50
C GLY A 460 0.31 -17.40 8.02
N GLU A 461 1.00 -16.30 7.72
CA GLU A 461 1.40 -15.92 6.37
C GLU A 461 2.52 -16.81 5.78
N VAL A 462 3.38 -17.35 6.65
CA VAL A 462 4.41 -18.34 6.24
C VAL A 462 3.74 -19.60 5.71
N TYR A 463 2.71 -20.08 6.40
CA TYR A 463 1.97 -21.26 5.97
C TYR A 463 1.29 -21.06 4.61
N ARG A 464 0.70 -19.89 4.37
CA ARG A 464 0.11 -19.53 3.08
C ARG A 464 1.15 -19.58 1.95
N ARG A 465 2.36 -19.04 2.16
CA ARG A 465 3.47 -19.15 1.18
C ARG A 465 3.85 -20.60 0.89
N VAL A 466 3.89 -21.46 1.90
CA VAL A 466 4.18 -22.90 1.72
C VAL A 466 3.11 -23.58 0.88
N GLN A 467 1.82 -23.34 1.17
CA GLN A 467 0.70 -23.90 0.40
C GLN A 467 0.76 -23.45 -1.07
N TYR A 468 0.98 -22.16 -1.29
CA TYR A 468 1.13 -21.60 -2.64
C TYR A 468 2.26 -22.26 -3.42
N LEU A 469 3.42 -22.39 -2.76
CA LEU A 469 4.60 -22.95 -3.38
C LEU A 469 4.47 -24.46 -3.67
N ALA A 470 3.70 -25.17 -2.86
CA ALA A 470 3.39 -26.59 -3.05
C ALA A 470 2.23 -26.86 -4.02
N GLY A 471 1.51 -25.84 -4.48
CA GLY A 471 0.27 -26.03 -5.27
C GLY A 471 -0.85 -26.70 -4.46
N THR A 472 -0.78 -26.65 -3.13
CA THR A 472 -1.76 -27.24 -2.21
C THR A 472 -2.64 -26.19 -1.54
N GLU A 473 -2.75 -25.01 -2.16
CA GLU A 473 -3.77 -24.07 -1.74
C GLU A 473 -5.12 -24.79 -1.77
N PRO A 474 -5.99 -24.59 -0.77
CA PRO A 474 -7.32 -25.16 -0.80
C PRO A 474 -7.91 -24.85 -2.15
N ASN A 475 -8.25 -25.87 -2.94
CA ASN A 475 -8.80 -25.71 -4.29
C ASN A 475 -9.79 -24.57 -4.24
N THR A 476 -9.40 -23.44 -4.81
CA THR A 476 -10.32 -22.38 -5.11
C THR A 476 -11.09 -22.87 -6.33
N ASN A 477 -11.94 -23.88 -6.13
CA ASN A 477 -13.23 -23.95 -6.81
C ASN A 477 -14.09 -22.78 -6.30
N TYR A 478 -13.50 -21.58 -6.30
CA TYR A 478 -14.23 -20.36 -6.40
C TYR A 478 -14.65 -20.37 -7.86
#